data_AF-A0A087U7U1-F1
#
_entry.id   AF-A0A087U7U1-F1
#
_cell.length_a   1.000
_cell.length_b   1.000
_cell.length_c   1.000
_cell.angle_alpha   90.00
_cell.angle_beta   90.00
_cell.angle_gamma   90.00
#
_symmetry.space_group_name_H-M   'P 1'
#
loop_
_entity.id
_entity.type
_entity.pdbx_description
1 polymer ?
#
loop_
_entity_poly.entity_id
_entity_poly.type
_entity_poly.pdbx_seq_one_letter_code
_entity_poly.pdbx_strand_id
1 'polypeptide(L)'
;MNSYRSNHVSIEKHYEEREVIIKTCGSLYKKWKAEKRFRTVPKEGLTFNVPYIDTGEGTVSDSKEKSRPLVLALHGAPGSWKDFSYVADYLHNVGARVVVPSFPNFSHYKPGIFRHSDKEKAQYLQDFLKAIA
;
A
#
# COMPACT_ATOMS: atom_id res chain seq x y z
N MET A 1 -37.84 -0.15 -31.68
CA MET A 1 -37.69 0.11 -30.24
C MET A 1 -36.30 -0.33 -29.81
N ASN A 2 -35.62 0.55 -29.08
CA ASN A 2 -34.16 0.63 -28.96
C ASN A 2 -33.50 -0.61 -28.37
N SER A 3 -32.44 -1.05 -29.08
CA SER A 3 -31.37 -1.89 -28.60
C SER A 3 -30.40 -1.06 -27.76
N TYR A 4 -30.24 -1.40 -26.48
CA TYR A 4 -29.02 -1.13 -25.71
C TYR A 4 -28.71 -2.35 -24.85
N ARG A 5 -28.09 -3.37 -25.47
CA ARG A 5 -27.26 -4.32 -24.71
C ARG A 5 -25.95 -3.60 -24.40
N SER A 6 -25.81 -3.09 -23.17
CA SER A 6 -24.50 -2.70 -22.65
C SER A 6 -23.74 -3.98 -22.36
N ASN A 7 -22.88 -4.39 -23.30
CA ASN A 7 -21.90 -5.43 -23.07
C ASN A 7 -20.78 -4.86 -22.19
N HIS A 8 -21.00 -4.80 -20.87
CA HIS A 8 -19.89 -4.71 -19.92
C HIS A 8 -19.20 -6.07 -19.89
N VAL A 9 -18.37 -6.33 -20.90
CA VAL A 9 -17.31 -7.31 -20.77
C VAL A 9 -16.31 -6.69 -19.79
N SER A 10 -16.40 -7.10 -18.52
CA SER A 10 -15.34 -6.88 -17.55
C SER A 10 -14.13 -7.69 -18.01
N ILE A 11 -13.29 -7.09 -18.83
CA ILE A 11 -11.93 -7.58 -19.04
C ILE A 11 -11.28 -7.49 -17.66
N GLU A 12 -11.05 -8.63 -16.99
CA GLU A 12 -10.27 -8.66 -15.76
C GLU A 12 -8.93 -8.00 -16.09
N LYS A 13 -8.72 -6.81 -15.53
CA LYS A 13 -7.47 -6.10 -15.71
C LYS A 13 -6.51 -6.72 -14.71
N HIS A 14 -5.61 -7.56 -15.19
CA HIS A 14 -4.56 -8.12 -14.34
C HIS A 14 -3.61 -6.99 -13.95
N TYR A 15 -3.73 -6.49 -12.73
CA TYR A 15 -2.73 -5.59 -12.14
C TYR A 15 -1.46 -6.38 -11.84
N GLU A 16 -0.34 -5.86 -12.31
CA GLU A 16 0.97 -6.42 -12.01
C GLU A 16 1.36 -6.06 -10.58
N GLU A 17 1.78 -7.07 -9.82
CA GLU A 17 2.39 -6.86 -8.52
C GLU A 17 3.79 -6.27 -8.71
N ARG A 18 4.08 -5.22 -7.94
CA ARG A 18 5.32 -4.47 -7.96
C ARG A 18 5.93 -4.48 -6.58
N GLU A 19 7.19 -4.08 -6.51
CA GLU A 19 7.92 -4.01 -5.26
C GLU A 19 8.58 -2.65 -5.10
N VAL A 20 8.50 -2.08 -3.89
CA VAL A 20 9.22 -0.86 -3.53
C VAL A 20 9.98 -1.06 -2.22
N ILE A 21 11.24 -0.63 -2.19
CA ILE A 21 12.04 -0.67 -0.98
C ILE A 21 11.80 0.60 -0.17
N ILE A 22 11.37 0.43 1.08
CA ILE A 22 11.19 1.55 2.01
C ILE A 22 12.07 1.40 3.23
N LYS A 23 12.51 2.55 3.76
CA LYS A 23 13.10 2.65 5.09
C LYS A 23 12.10 3.36 6.01
N THR A 24 11.67 2.69 7.08
CA THR A 24 10.59 3.17 7.95
C THR A 24 10.97 3.19 9.43
N CYS A 25 10.15 3.84 10.24
CA CYS A 25 10.19 3.85 11.71
C CYS A 25 11.43 4.46 12.37
N GLY A 26 12.43 4.95 11.61
CA GLY A 26 13.65 5.53 12.20
C GLY A 26 13.38 6.74 13.11
N SER A 27 12.53 7.67 12.69
CA SER A 27 12.10 8.82 13.52
C SER A 27 11.30 8.37 14.75
N LEU A 28 10.34 7.47 14.55
CA LEU A 28 9.49 6.89 15.60
C LEU A 28 10.32 6.20 16.68
N TYR A 29 11.29 5.38 16.28
CA TYR A 29 12.15 4.63 17.18
C TYR A 29 13.14 5.52 17.93
N LYS A 30 13.71 6.54 17.28
CA LYS A 30 14.49 7.58 17.98
C LYS A 30 13.67 8.26 19.08
N LYS A 31 12.42 8.62 18.79
CA LYS A 31 11.50 9.22 19.75
C LYS A 31 11.22 8.28 20.93
N TRP A 32 10.86 7.02 20.66
CA TRP A 32 10.61 6.04 21.73
C TRP A 32 11.82 5.80 22.63
N LYS A 33 13.03 5.76 22.05
CA LYS A 33 14.26 5.65 22.84
C LYS A 33 14.52 6.87 23.70
N ALA A 34 14.28 8.08 23.19
CA ALA A 34 14.36 9.31 23.99
C ALA A 34 13.37 9.28 25.17
N GLU A 35 12.18 8.71 24.96
CA GLU A 35 11.17 8.45 25.99
C GLU A 35 11.49 7.23 26.89
N LYS A 36 12.67 6.62 26.75
CA LYS A 36 13.11 5.40 27.46
C LYS A 36 12.20 4.18 27.26
N ARG A 37 11.36 4.16 26.22
CA ARG A 37 10.48 3.04 25.82
C ARG A 37 11.13 2.18 24.76
N PHE A 38 10.75 0.90 24.70
CA PHE A 38 11.10 -0.04 23.62
C PHE A 38 12.59 -0.02 23.24
N ARG A 39 13.49 -0.14 24.22
CA ARG A 39 14.95 0.08 24.05
C ARG A 39 15.61 -0.81 22.99
N THR A 40 15.00 -1.96 22.68
CA THR A 40 15.49 -2.97 21.73
C THR A 40 15.29 -2.62 20.26
N VAL A 41 14.42 -1.66 19.93
CA VAL A 41 14.17 -1.30 18.51
C VAL A 41 15.42 -0.68 17.88
N PRO A 42 15.70 -0.85 16.58
CA PRO A 42 16.84 -0.21 15.92
C PRO A 42 16.69 1.33 15.86
N LYS A 43 17.77 2.10 16.01
CA LYS A 43 17.67 3.59 15.98
C LYS A 43 17.42 4.11 14.57
N GLU A 44 17.93 3.37 13.60
CA GLU A 44 17.95 3.67 12.17
C GLU A 44 16.64 3.27 11.48
N GLY A 45 15.73 2.59 12.19
CA GLY A 45 14.49 2.07 11.60
C GLY A 45 14.70 0.71 10.96
N LEU A 46 13.84 0.39 10.00
CA LEU A 46 13.81 -0.90 9.31
C LEU A 46 13.68 -0.71 7.81
N THR A 47 14.20 -1.67 7.06
CA THR A 47 14.03 -1.74 5.61
C THR A 47 13.06 -2.85 5.27
N PHE A 48 12.07 -2.55 4.43
CA PHE A 48 11.12 -3.52 3.90
C PHE A 48 11.13 -3.47 2.37
N ASN A 49 11.05 -4.63 1.75
CA ASN A 49 10.61 -4.75 0.37
C ASN A 49 9.08 -4.91 0.41
N VAL A 50 8.35 -3.99 -0.21
CA VAL A 50 6.88 -3.91 -0.09
C VAL A 50 6.25 -4.32 -1.41
N PRO A 51 5.63 -5.51 -1.49
CA PRO A 51 4.80 -5.88 -2.61
C PRO A 51 3.52 -5.03 -2.63
N TYR A 52 3.14 -4.51 -3.79
CA TYR A 52 1.93 -3.71 -3.94
C TYR A 52 1.38 -3.77 -5.37
N ILE A 53 0.11 -3.41 -5.54
CA ILE A 53 -0.45 -3.04 -6.84
C ILE A 53 -0.75 -1.55 -6.88
N ASP A 54 -0.64 -0.96 -8.07
CA ASP A 54 -1.04 0.42 -8.36
C ASP A 54 -1.77 0.49 -9.70
N THR A 55 -3.01 0.94 -9.65
CA THR A 55 -3.88 1.03 -10.82
C THR A 55 -3.61 2.26 -11.70
N GLY A 56 -2.87 3.26 -11.20
CA GLY A 56 -2.55 4.49 -11.93
C GLY A 56 -1.26 4.41 -12.75
N GLU A 57 -0.50 3.33 -12.63
CA GLU A 57 0.80 3.25 -13.28
C GLU A 57 0.74 2.52 -14.63
N GLY A 58 1.24 3.15 -15.70
CA GLY A 58 1.12 2.69 -17.09
C GLY A 58 0.08 3.44 -17.94
N THR A 59 -0.75 4.28 -17.32
CA THR A 59 -1.56 5.27 -18.05
C THR A 59 -0.67 6.47 -18.41
N VAL A 60 -0.33 6.54 -19.70
CA VAL A 60 0.45 7.60 -20.35
C VAL A 60 0.05 8.97 -19.81
N SER A 61 0.99 9.61 -19.09
CA SER A 61 1.24 11.06 -18.96
C SER A 61 0.08 12.05 -19.20
N ASP A 62 -1.13 11.76 -18.76
CA ASP A 62 -2.22 12.71 -18.82
C ASP A 62 -2.22 13.50 -17.51
N SER A 63 -2.24 14.82 -17.61
CA SER A 63 -2.40 15.76 -16.48
C SER A 63 -3.63 15.45 -15.59
N LYS A 64 -4.56 14.62 -16.07
CA LYS A 64 -5.70 14.07 -15.34
C LYS A 64 -5.31 13.04 -14.28
N GLU A 65 -4.25 12.24 -14.45
CA GLU A 65 -3.79 11.23 -13.48
C GLU A 65 -3.45 11.87 -12.12
N LYS A 66 -2.74 13.01 -12.13
CA LYS A 66 -2.40 13.76 -10.90
C LYS A 66 -3.62 14.35 -10.18
N SER A 67 -4.77 14.44 -10.84
CA SER A 67 -6.03 14.94 -10.27
C SER A 67 -6.94 13.84 -9.74
N ARG A 68 -6.59 12.55 -9.93
CA ARG A 68 -7.42 11.44 -9.48
C ARG A 68 -7.31 11.30 -7.96
N PRO A 69 -8.43 11.10 -7.24
CA PRO A 69 -8.36 10.79 -5.82
C PRO A 69 -7.61 9.46 -5.62
N LEU A 70 -6.66 9.44 -4.69
CA LEU A 70 -5.93 8.24 -4.31
C LEU A 70 -6.68 7.49 -3.21
N VAL A 71 -6.95 6.21 -3.45
CA VAL A 71 -7.52 5.27 -2.48
C VAL A 71 -6.43 4.28 -2.08
N LEU A 72 -6.09 4.27 -0.80
CA LEU A 72 -5.21 3.27 -0.20
C LEU A 72 -6.07 2.15 0.40
N ALA A 73 -6.04 0.95 -0.19
CA ALA A 73 -6.75 -0.21 0.32
C ALA A 73 -5.82 -1.07 1.19
N LEU A 74 -6.27 -1.45 2.38
CA LEU A 74 -5.46 -2.14 3.39
C LEU A 74 -6.12 -3.46 3.76
N HIS A 75 -5.43 -4.57 3.51
CA HIS A 75 -5.97 -5.91 3.79
C HIS A 75 -5.94 -6.25 5.29
N GLY A 76 -6.83 -7.16 5.70
CA GLY A 76 -6.82 -7.77 7.03
C GLY A 76 -5.78 -8.88 7.17
N ALA A 77 -5.74 -9.55 8.32
CA ALA A 77 -4.89 -10.73 8.54
C ALA A 77 -5.75 -11.99 8.75
N PRO A 78 -5.51 -13.09 8.01
CA PRO A 78 -4.69 -13.16 6.79
C PRO A 78 -5.36 -12.39 5.63
N GLY A 79 -4.57 -11.95 4.66
CA GLY A 79 -5.09 -11.23 3.49
C GLY A 79 -4.00 -10.86 2.51
N SER A 80 -4.41 -10.42 1.33
CA SER A 80 -3.52 -9.94 0.26
C SER A 80 -4.23 -8.89 -0.60
N TRP A 81 -3.52 -8.31 -1.57
CA TRP A 81 -4.15 -7.37 -2.50
C TRP A 81 -5.30 -8.00 -3.32
N LYS A 82 -5.30 -9.33 -3.50
CA LYS A 82 -6.33 -10.06 -4.25
C LYS A 82 -7.72 -9.89 -3.64
N ASP A 83 -7.80 -9.62 -2.33
CA ASP A 83 -9.06 -9.35 -1.63
C ASP A 83 -9.74 -8.07 -2.15
N PHE A 84 -8.99 -7.21 -2.84
CA PHE A 84 -9.46 -5.95 -3.40
C PHE A 84 -9.55 -5.94 -4.92
N SER A 85 -9.31 -7.04 -5.64
CA SER A 85 -9.27 -7.03 -7.13
C SER A 85 -10.50 -6.37 -7.75
N TYR A 86 -11.71 -6.83 -7.39
CA TYR A 86 -12.97 -6.29 -7.89
C TYR A 86 -13.20 -4.83 -7.48
N VAL A 87 -12.85 -4.46 -6.25
CA VAL A 87 -13.04 -3.10 -5.73
C VAL A 87 -12.05 -2.14 -6.38
N ALA A 88 -10.80 -2.56 -6.55
CA ALA A 88 -9.75 -1.79 -7.21
C ALA A 88 -10.13 -1.52 -8.67
N ASP A 89 -10.62 -2.52 -9.39
CA ASP A 89 -11.13 -2.38 -10.75
C ASP A 89 -12.30 -1.39 -10.83
N TYR A 90 -13.30 -1.56 -9.98
CA TYR A 90 -14.45 -0.66 -9.95
C TYR A 90 -14.03 0.79 -9.67
N LEU A 91 -13.23 1.01 -8.61
CA LEU A 91 -12.76 2.33 -8.21
C LEU A 91 -11.87 2.98 -9.28
N HIS A 92 -11.02 2.19 -9.94
CA HIS A 92 -10.22 2.66 -11.06
C HIS A 92 -11.09 3.12 -12.23
N ASN A 93 -12.11 2.34 -12.59
CA ASN A 93 -13.02 2.67 -13.69
C ASN A 93 -13.89 3.92 -13.42
N VAL A 94 -14.17 4.24 -12.16
CA VAL A 94 -14.86 5.49 -11.77
C VAL A 94 -13.90 6.67 -11.54
N GLY A 95 -12.61 6.51 -11.84
CA GLY A 95 -11.65 7.62 -11.88
C GLY A 95 -10.75 7.78 -10.66
N ALA A 96 -10.73 6.84 -9.70
CA ALA A 96 -9.77 6.86 -8.59
C ALA A 96 -8.46 6.14 -8.94
N ARG A 97 -7.32 6.55 -8.34
CA ARG A 97 -6.09 5.74 -8.34
C ARG A 97 -6.13 4.87 -7.09
N VAL A 98 -6.19 3.56 -7.27
CA VAL A 98 -6.15 2.60 -6.15
C VAL A 98 -4.74 2.04 -6.00
N VAL A 99 -4.24 2.06 -4.78
CA VAL A 99 -2.97 1.46 -4.37
C VAL A 99 -3.24 0.46 -3.24
N VAL A 100 -2.68 -0.74 -3.34
CA VAL A 100 -2.90 -1.81 -2.36
C VAL A 100 -1.56 -2.43 -1.95
N PRO A 101 -0.92 -1.97 -0.85
CA PRO A 101 0.29 -2.58 -0.35
C PRO A 101 0.00 -3.86 0.45
N SER A 102 0.97 -4.77 0.43
CA SER A 102 1.04 -5.87 1.37
C SER A 102 1.62 -5.40 2.70
N PHE A 103 0.98 -5.74 3.80
CA PHE A 103 1.58 -5.53 5.12
C PHE A 103 2.77 -6.48 5.33
N PRO A 104 3.75 -6.09 6.15
CA PRO A 104 4.87 -6.95 6.47
C PRO A 104 4.35 -8.23 7.12
N ASN A 105 4.76 -9.37 6.55
CA ASN A 105 4.42 -10.67 7.09
C ASN A 105 5.20 -10.96 8.40
N PHE A 106 4.80 -12.01 9.12
CA PHE A 106 5.52 -12.44 10.32
C PHE A 106 6.92 -13.03 10.04
N SER A 107 7.36 -13.16 8.78
CA SER A 107 8.77 -13.53 8.51
C SER A 107 9.75 -12.42 8.91
N HIS A 108 9.27 -11.17 8.96
CA HIS A 108 9.99 -10.04 9.56
C HIS A 108 9.77 -9.91 11.07
N TYR A 109 8.96 -10.79 11.67
CA TYR A 109 8.82 -10.90 13.12
C TYR A 109 10.07 -11.58 13.68
N LYS A 110 11.13 -10.80 13.85
CA LYS A 110 12.11 -11.10 14.90
C LYS A 110 11.57 -10.48 16.19
N PRO A 111 11.49 -11.24 17.30
CA PRO A 111 11.13 -10.69 18.60
C PRO A 111 11.93 -9.41 18.87
N GLY A 112 11.24 -8.26 18.89
CA GLY A 112 11.85 -6.97 19.21
C GLY A 112 12.23 -6.04 18.05
N ILE A 113 11.94 -6.38 16.78
CA ILE A 113 12.30 -5.55 15.62
C ILE A 113 11.11 -4.71 15.13
N PHE A 114 10.08 -5.34 14.52
CA PHE A 114 8.83 -4.67 14.13
C PHE A 114 7.68 -5.22 14.98
N ARG A 115 7.00 -4.35 15.75
CA ARG A 115 6.02 -4.81 16.75
C ARG A 115 4.59 -4.87 16.22
N HIS A 116 4.36 -4.48 14.98
CA HIS A 116 3.03 -4.36 14.36
C HIS A 116 2.06 -3.45 15.16
N SER A 117 2.59 -2.48 15.92
CA SER A 117 1.77 -1.47 16.59
C SER A 117 1.12 -0.51 15.59
N ASP A 118 0.01 0.12 15.96
CA ASP A 118 -0.69 1.07 15.08
C ASP A 118 0.23 2.20 14.60
N LYS A 119 1.14 2.66 15.47
CA LYS A 119 2.13 3.70 15.13
C LYS A 119 3.16 3.22 14.10
N GLU A 120 3.62 1.98 14.22
CA GLU A 120 4.55 1.40 13.24
C GLU A 120 3.86 1.16 11.91
N LYS A 121 2.62 0.63 11.91
CA LYS A 121 1.83 0.45 10.68
C LYS A 121 1.52 1.78 10.00
N ALA A 122 1.14 2.79 10.75
CA ALA A 122 0.91 4.14 10.20
C ALA A 122 2.18 4.72 9.58
N GLN A 123 3.32 4.61 10.27
CA GLN A 123 4.61 5.08 9.74
C GLN A 123 5.03 4.30 8.49
N TYR A 124 4.84 2.98 8.49
CA TYR A 124 5.08 2.11 7.34
C TYR A 124 4.28 2.57 6.11
N LEU A 125 2.98 2.83 6.27
CA LEU A 125 2.12 3.30 5.18
C LEU A 125 2.48 4.70 4.70
N GLN A 126 2.88 5.60 5.60
CA GLN A 126 3.35 6.94 5.23
C GLN A 126 4.64 6.88 4.40
N ASP A 127 5.60 6.05 4.81
CA ASP A 127 6.88 5.91 4.11
C ASP A 127 6.71 5.16 2.78
N PHE A 128 5.78 4.19 2.72
CA PHE A 128 5.32 3.57 1.48
C PHE A 128 4.73 4.60 0.51
N LEU A 129 3.72 5.36 0.93
CA LEU A 129 3.08 6.36 0.07
C LEU A 129 4.08 7.39 -0.46
N LYS A 130 5.04 7.84 0.36
CA LYS A 130 6.11 8.75 -0.09
C LYS A 130 7.03 8.14 -1.15
N ALA A 131 7.23 6.83 -1.13
CA ALA A 131 8.12 6.14 -2.07
C ALA A 131 7.48 5.92 -3.45
N ILE A 132 6.15 5.98 -3.55
CA ILE A 132 5.39 5.75 -4.78
C ILE A 132 4.64 7.00 -5.30
N ALA A 133 4.83 8.15 -4.63
CA ALA A 133 4.18 9.42 -4.94
C ALA A 133 4.88 10.17 -6.07
#